data_AF-A0A3R7NWY4-F1
#
_entry.id   AF-A0A3R7NWY4-F1
#
_cell.length_a   1.000
_cell.length_b   1.000
_cell.length_c   1.000
_cell.angle_alpha   90.00
_cell.angle_beta   90.00
_cell.angle_gamma   90.00
#
_symmetry.space_group_name_H-M   'P 1'
#
loop_
_entity.id
_entity.type
_entity.pdbx_description
1 polymer ?
#
loop_
_entity_poly.entity_id
_entity_poly.type
_entity_poly.pdbx_seq_one_letter_code
_entity_poly.pdbx_strand_id
1 'polypeptide(L)'
;MEAISYFKEYCLGSAGDLSRAIDSLAKSDSFGGQSQSGSGAFMFASFAGPNDINASVLSGASMTDDKCSIMMLNAADPLRQSEAIAAQMANTAGADLLRYEPFGDYGDGGFGYRDGDADIIIAPVTTGVSADIVHLSYYP
;
A
#
# COMPACT_ATOMS: atom_id res chain seq x y z
N MET A 1 -11.52 9.98 0.05
CA MET A 1 -10.36 9.95 0.97
C MET A 1 -9.10 10.12 0.14
N GLU A 2 -8.21 11.02 0.54
CA GLU A 2 -6.99 11.38 -0.21
C GLU A 2 -6.06 10.18 -0.44
N ALA A 3 -5.83 9.35 0.59
CA ALA A 3 -5.04 8.13 0.49
C ALA A 3 -5.54 7.13 -0.57
N ILE A 4 -6.87 6.94 -0.70
CA ILE A 4 -7.46 6.09 -1.75
C ILE A 4 -7.18 6.67 -3.14
N SER A 5 -7.21 8.00 -3.28
CA SER A 5 -6.89 8.66 -4.54
C SER A 5 -5.44 8.43 -4.95
N TYR A 6 -4.50 8.66 -4.03
CA TYR A 6 -3.08 8.41 -4.27
C TYR A 6 -2.80 6.93 -4.56
N PHE A 7 -3.47 6.01 -3.86
CA PHE A 7 -3.30 4.59 -4.12
C PHE A 7 -3.76 4.21 -5.53
N LYS A 8 -4.91 4.73 -5.96
CA LYS A 8 -5.41 4.53 -7.34
C LYS A 8 -4.47 5.13 -8.38
N GLU A 9 -3.96 6.32 -8.12
CA GLU A 9 -3.10 7.05 -9.06
C GLU A 9 -1.73 6.39 -9.21
N TYR A 10 -1.03 6.15 -8.10
CA TYR A 10 0.39 5.75 -8.12
C TYR A 10 0.60 4.24 -8.08
N CYS A 11 -0.24 3.50 -7.35
CA CYS A 11 -0.11 2.04 -7.27
C CYS A 11 -0.92 1.37 -8.38
N LEU A 12 -2.25 1.53 -8.41
CA LEU A 12 -3.07 0.87 -9.43
C LEU A 12 -2.82 1.41 -10.85
N GLY A 13 -2.61 2.73 -10.99
CA GLY A 13 -2.32 3.37 -12.27
C GLY A 13 -1.01 2.93 -12.93
N SER A 14 -0.14 2.24 -12.19
CA SER A 14 1.09 1.63 -12.71
C SER A 14 0.85 0.32 -13.47
N ALA A 15 -0.33 -0.31 -13.29
CA ALA A 15 -0.70 -1.59 -13.89
C ALA A 15 0.33 -2.73 -13.65
N GLY A 16 0.94 -2.76 -12.46
CA GLY A 16 1.92 -3.78 -12.07
C GLY A 16 3.37 -3.44 -12.38
N ASP A 17 3.63 -2.37 -13.12
CA ASP A 17 5.00 -1.87 -13.31
C ASP A 17 5.45 -1.05 -12.09
N LEU A 18 6.10 -1.72 -11.14
CA LEU A 18 6.59 -1.07 -9.92
C LEU A 18 7.68 -0.02 -10.18
N SER A 19 8.44 -0.13 -11.28
CA SER A 19 9.39 0.92 -11.65
C SER A 19 8.66 2.19 -12.09
N ARG A 20 7.56 2.03 -12.83
CA ARG A 20 6.67 3.15 -13.18
C ARG A 20 6.00 3.78 -11.97
N ALA A 21 5.63 3.00 -10.96
CA ALA A 21 5.10 3.53 -9.69
C ALA A 21 6.13 4.44 -9.00
N ILE A 22 7.39 3.99 -8.90
CA ILE A 22 8.51 4.78 -8.34
C ILE A 22 8.71 6.08 -9.13
N ASP A 23 8.79 5.99 -10.46
CA ASP A 23 8.97 7.17 -11.32
C ASP A 23 7.83 8.17 -11.20
N SER A 24 6.60 7.69 -11.03
CA SER A 24 5.41 8.54 -10.90
C SER A 24 5.38 9.24 -9.54
N LEU A 25 5.73 8.53 -8.47
CA LEU A 25 5.88 9.12 -7.13
C LEU A 25 7.01 10.14 -7.08
N ALA A 26 8.16 9.86 -7.71
CA ALA A 26 9.30 10.76 -7.75
C ALA A 26 9.03 12.06 -8.53
N LYS A 27 8.07 12.05 -9.46
CA LYS A 27 7.64 13.22 -10.26
C LYS A 27 6.42 13.93 -9.66
N SER A 28 5.87 13.43 -8.57
CA SER A 28 4.68 13.98 -7.94
C SER A 28 4.98 15.32 -7.27
N ASP A 29 4.06 16.27 -7.36
CA ASP A 29 4.11 17.51 -6.56
C ASP A 29 3.68 17.25 -5.09
N SER A 30 2.98 16.15 -4.82
CA SER A 30 2.49 15.78 -3.49
C SER A 30 3.49 14.97 -2.68
N PHE A 31 4.29 14.13 -3.35
CA PHE A 31 5.26 13.25 -2.70
C PHE A 31 6.69 13.74 -2.91
N GLY A 32 7.49 13.70 -1.85
CA GLY A 32 8.89 14.12 -1.88
C GLY A 32 9.75 13.30 -0.92
N GLY A 33 10.95 13.80 -0.65
CA GLY A 33 11.86 13.16 0.32
C GLY A 33 12.23 11.72 -0.06
N GLN A 34 12.34 11.44 -1.36
CA GLN A 34 12.63 10.09 -1.85
C GLN A 34 13.87 9.52 -1.17
N SER A 35 13.71 8.35 -0.56
CA SER A 35 14.81 7.51 -0.12
C SER A 35 14.73 6.21 -0.90
N GLN A 36 15.83 5.81 -1.51
CA GLN A 36 15.91 4.54 -2.25
C GLN A 36 17.10 3.74 -1.77
N SER A 37 16.87 2.47 -1.47
CA SER A 37 17.89 1.51 -1.07
C SER A 37 17.66 0.18 -1.79
N GLY A 38 18.70 -0.62 -1.91
CA GLY A 38 18.61 -1.90 -2.61
C GLY A 38 19.95 -2.40 -3.12
N SER A 39 19.97 -3.66 -3.57
CA SER A 39 21.11 -4.27 -4.24
C SER A 39 20.65 -5.38 -5.18
N GLY A 40 21.30 -5.48 -6.36
CA GLY A 40 20.90 -6.45 -7.38
C GLY A 40 19.48 -6.20 -7.88
N ALA A 41 18.63 -7.22 -7.81
CA ALA A 41 17.22 -7.13 -8.18
C ALA A 41 16.33 -6.51 -7.09
N PHE A 42 16.82 -6.42 -5.85
CA PHE A 42 16.07 -5.84 -4.74
C PHE A 42 16.11 -4.31 -4.79
N MET A 43 14.94 -3.70 -4.69
CA MET A 43 14.73 -2.27 -4.62
C MET A 43 13.65 -1.94 -3.60
N PHE A 44 13.94 -0.95 -2.76
CA PHE A 44 12.98 -0.31 -1.87
C PHE A 44 13.06 1.20 -2.08
N ALA A 45 11.94 1.82 -2.40
CA ALA A 45 11.80 3.27 -2.49
C ALA A 45 10.71 3.73 -1.51
N SER A 46 10.95 4.83 -0.80
CA SER A 46 9.97 5.46 0.08
C SER A 46 9.87 6.95 -0.18
N PHE A 47 8.67 7.50 0.04
CA PHE A 47 8.33 8.89 -0.23
C PHE A 47 7.49 9.44 0.92
N ALA A 48 7.84 10.63 1.39
CA ALA A 48 7.02 11.37 2.34
C ALA A 48 5.93 12.13 1.58
N GLY A 49 4.69 12.06 2.04
CA GLY A 49 3.56 12.77 1.45
C GLY A 49 2.85 13.69 2.44
N PRO A 50 1.72 14.29 2.03
CA PRO A 50 0.98 15.24 2.85
C PRO A 50 0.11 14.52 3.89
N ASN A 51 -0.32 15.26 4.92
CA ASN A 51 -1.41 14.85 5.80
C ASN A 51 -1.25 13.44 6.41
N ASP A 52 -0.04 13.12 6.90
CA ASP A 52 0.27 11.81 7.48
C ASP A 52 0.09 10.64 6.50
N ILE A 53 0.23 10.90 5.19
CA ILE A 53 0.20 9.89 4.13
C ILE A 53 1.59 9.76 3.52
N ASN A 54 2.13 8.55 3.51
CA ASN A 54 3.40 8.23 2.87
C ASN A 54 3.21 7.18 1.77
N ALA A 55 4.23 7.00 0.94
CA ALA A 55 4.23 5.95 -0.09
C ALA A 55 5.51 5.11 0.00
N SER A 56 5.43 3.85 -0.39
CA SER A 56 6.60 2.99 -0.58
C SER A 56 6.36 2.01 -1.72
N VAL A 57 7.46 1.62 -2.36
CA VAL A 57 7.47 0.59 -3.40
C VAL A 57 8.61 -0.36 -3.09
N LEU A 58 8.33 -1.64 -3.13
CA LEU A 58 9.28 -2.71 -2.88
C LEU A 58 9.21 -3.71 -4.02
N SER A 59 10.36 -4.07 -4.58
CA SER A 59 10.48 -5.07 -5.64
C SER A 59 11.73 -5.93 -5.46
N GLY A 60 11.66 -7.20 -5.88
CA GLY A 60 12.75 -8.16 -5.86
C GLY A 60 13.19 -8.60 -4.46
N ALA A 61 12.31 -8.46 -3.44
CA ALA A 61 12.63 -8.95 -2.11
C ALA A 61 12.37 -10.46 -2.00
N SER A 62 13.25 -11.18 -1.30
CA SER A 62 13.09 -12.62 -1.10
C SER A 62 12.14 -13.00 0.05
N MET A 63 11.78 -12.05 0.91
CA MET A 63 11.03 -12.31 2.15
C MET A 63 9.60 -11.77 2.14
N THR A 64 9.22 -10.99 1.13
CA THR A 64 7.88 -10.43 0.93
C THR A 64 7.66 -10.26 -0.55
N ASP A 65 6.41 -10.39 -0.97
CA ASP A 65 6.02 -10.13 -2.35
C ASP A 65 6.24 -8.66 -2.71
N ASP A 66 6.50 -8.46 -3.99
CA ASP A 66 6.60 -7.18 -4.67
C ASP A 66 5.31 -6.38 -4.49
N LYS A 67 5.43 -5.09 -4.14
CA LYS A 67 4.26 -4.27 -3.84
C LYS A 67 4.49 -2.77 -3.97
N CYS A 68 3.39 -2.07 -4.25
CA CYS A 68 3.28 -0.63 -4.05
C CYS A 68 2.30 -0.36 -2.90
N SER A 69 2.67 0.50 -1.96
CA SER A 69 1.87 0.81 -0.78
C SER A 69 1.68 2.32 -0.61
N ILE A 70 0.45 2.73 -0.29
CA ILE A 70 0.14 4.01 0.34
C ILE A 70 -0.15 3.76 1.81
N MET A 71 0.47 4.54 2.69
CA MET A 71 0.46 4.35 4.13
C MET A 71 -0.23 5.54 4.78
N MET A 72 -1.22 5.28 5.62
CA MET A 72 -1.86 6.28 6.46
C MET A 72 -1.33 6.14 7.88
N LEU A 73 -0.81 7.21 8.47
CA LEU A 73 -0.37 7.22 9.87
C LEU A 73 -1.50 7.75 10.78
N ASN A 74 -1.34 7.58 12.10
CA ASN A 74 -2.22 8.14 13.11
C ASN A 74 -3.70 7.69 13.01
N ALA A 75 -3.96 6.48 12.51
CA ALA A 75 -5.30 5.91 12.47
C ALA A 75 -5.78 5.57 13.89
N ALA A 76 -6.89 6.17 14.32
CA ALA A 76 -7.44 5.95 15.66
C ALA A 76 -7.97 4.52 15.88
N ASP A 77 -8.45 3.87 14.81
CA ASP A 77 -8.90 2.48 14.81
C ASP A 77 -8.47 1.83 13.48
N PRO A 78 -7.21 1.38 13.40
CA PRO A 78 -6.58 0.93 12.16
C PRO A 78 -7.29 -0.25 11.49
N LEU A 79 -7.78 -1.21 12.28
CA LEU A 79 -8.45 -2.39 11.75
C LEU A 79 -9.82 -2.03 11.15
N ARG A 80 -10.64 -1.27 11.88
CA ARG A 80 -11.94 -0.81 11.38
C ARG A 80 -11.78 0.13 10.18
N GLN A 81 -10.75 0.97 10.19
CA GLN A 81 -10.43 1.83 9.05
C GLN A 81 -10.00 1.02 7.83
N SER A 82 -9.23 -0.05 8.01
CA SER A 82 -8.84 -0.97 6.94
C SER A 82 -10.06 -1.63 6.30
N GLU A 83 -10.99 -2.16 7.11
CA GLU A 83 -12.24 -2.76 6.63
C GLU A 83 -13.09 -1.76 5.83
N ALA A 84 -13.27 -0.55 6.36
CA ALA A 84 -14.08 0.48 5.69
C ALA A 84 -13.50 0.90 4.33
N ILE A 85 -12.18 1.06 4.25
CA ILE A 85 -11.49 1.41 3.00
C ILE A 85 -11.60 0.24 2.00
N ALA A 86 -11.30 -0.98 2.45
CA ALA A 86 -11.38 -2.17 1.60
C ALA A 86 -12.78 -2.38 1.05
N ALA A 87 -13.82 -2.28 1.88
CA ALA A 87 -15.21 -2.40 1.47
C ALA A 87 -15.59 -1.32 0.44
N GLN A 88 -15.17 -0.07 0.65
CA GLN A 88 -15.39 1.00 -0.33
C GLN A 88 -14.74 0.70 -1.68
N MET A 89 -13.48 0.23 -1.66
CA MET A 89 -12.73 -0.05 -2.88
C MET A 89 -13.26 -1.27 -3.63
N ALA A 90 -13.52 -2.38 -2.92
CA ALA A 90 -14.12 -3.59 -3.47
C ALA A 90 -15.48 -3.30 -4.14
N ASN A 91 -16.36 -2.56 -3.44
CA ASN A 91 -17.65 -2.15 -4.01
C ASN A 91 -17.48 -1.27 -5.27
N THR A 92 -16.49 -0.37 -5.28
CA THR A 92 -16.21 0.47 -6.47
C THR A 92 -15.72 -0.37 -7.65
N ALA A 93 -14.95 -1.42 -7.37
CA ALA A 93 -14.43 -2.35 -8.38
C ALA A 93 -15.47 -3.41 -8.82
N GLY A 94 -16.61 -3.52 -8.11
CA GLY A 94 -17.57 -4.59 -8.33
C GLY A 94 -17.04 -5.97 -7.90
N ALA A 95 -16.13 -6.01 -6.94
CA ALA A 95 -15.50 -7.21 -6.41
C ALA A 95 -16.01 -7.55 -5.02
N ASP A 96 -15.84 -8.82 -4.62
CA ASP A 96 -16.16 -9.28 -3.27
C ASP A 96 -15.10 -8.79 -2.27
N LEU A 97 -15.57 -8.35 -1.10
CA LEU A 97 -14.69 -8.06 0.02
C LEU A 97 -14.14 -9.36 0.59
N LEU A 98 -12.82 -9.46 0.63
CA LEU A 98 -12.07 -10.58 1.17
C LEU A 98 -11.47 -10.21 2.53
N ARG A 99 -11.37 -11.22 3.40
CA ARG A 99 -10.63 -11.15 4.66
C ARG A 99 -9.35 -11.98 4.52
N TYR A 100 -8.24 -11.40 4.95
CA TYR A 100 -6.93 -12.04 4.96
C TYR A 100 -6.54 -12.36 6.40
N GLU A 101 -6.07 -13.58 6.62
CA GLU A 101 -5.47 -14.02 7.88
C GLU A 101 -4.14 -13.28 8.14
N PRO A 102 -3.64 -13.23 9.39
CA PRO A 102 -2.35 -12.62 9.71
C PRO A 102 -1.17 -13.08 8.85
N PHE A 103 -0.35 -12.14 8.40
CA PHE A 103 0.83 -12.41 7.55
C PHE A 103 1.86 -11.28 7.61
N GLY A 104 3.15 -11.62 7.51
CA GLY A 104 4.23 -10.62 7.45
C GLY A 104 4.14 -9.56 8.56
N ASP A 105 4.05 -8.30 8.15
CA ASP A 105 3.91 -7.13 9.04
C ASP A 105 2.47 -6.87 9.53
N TYR A 106 1.50 -7.65 9.05
CA TYR A 106 0.07 -7.50 9.29
C TYR A 106 -0.45 -8.59 10.23
N GLY A 107 -0.04 -8.53 11.51
CA GLY A 107 -0.32 -9.53 12.54
C GLY A 107 -1.80 -9.65 12.94
N ASP A 108 -2.63 -8.66 12.60
CA ASP A 108 -4.08 -8.70 12.79
C ASP A 108 -4.83 -9.15 11.52
N GLY A 109 -4.08 -9.49 10.46
CA GLY A 109 -4.62 -9.74 9.13
C GLY A 109 -5.05 -8.45 8.44
N GLY A 110 -5.96 -8.57 7.47
CA GLY A 110 -6.40 -7.43 6.69
C GLY A 110 -7.68 -7.69 5.90
N PHE A 111 -8.05 -6.70 5.10
CA PHE A 111 -9.21 -6.73 4.22
C PHE A 111 -8.80 -6.32 2.82
N GLY A 112 -9.46 -6.85 1.80
CA GLY A 112 -9.03 -6.57 0.44
C GLY A 112 -9.96 -7.10 -0.62
N TYR A 113 -9.50 -7.11 -1.85
CA TYR A 113 -10.18 -7.74 -2.98
C TYR A 113 -9.16 -8.04 -4.07
N ARG A 114 -9.57 -8.84 -5.05
CA ARG A 114 -8.76 -9.12 -6.24
C ARG A 114 -9.18 -8.22 -7.40
N ASP A 115 -8.19 -7.69 -8.09
CA ASP A 115 -8.35 -6.95 -9.34
C ASP A 115 -7.52 -7.62 -10.43
N GLY A 116 -8.16 -8.47 -11.24
CA GLY A 116 -7.46 -9.38 -12.14
C GLY A 116 -6.62 -10.41 -11.39
N ASP A 117 -5.33 -10.49 -11.72
CA ASP A 117 -4.35 -11.39 -11.07
C ASP A 117 -3.68 -10.77 -9.83
N ALA A 118 -3.97 -9.50 -9.53
CA ALA A 118 -3.37 -8.78 -8.42
C ALA A 118 -4.24 -8.81 -7.15
N ASP A 119 -3.59 -8.79 -5.99
CA ASP A 119 -4.23 -8.65 -4.69
C ASP A 119 -4.13 -7.19 -4.20
N ILE A 120 -5.27 -6.63 -3.78
CA ILE A 120 -5.33 -5.31 -3.13
C ILE A 120 -5.67 -5.54 -1.67
N ILE A 121 -4.71 -5.30 -0.79
CA ILE A 121 -4.84 -5.58 0.65
C ILE A 121 -4.67 -4.29 1.43
N ILE A 122 -5.64 -4.02 2.30
CA ILE A 122 -5.65 -2.92 3.26
C ILE A 122 -5.56 -3.52 4.65
N ALA A 123 -4.49 -3.21 5.36
CA ALA A 123 -4.19 -3.86 6.63
C ALA A 123 -3.46 -2.92 7.59
N PRO A 124 -3.74 -3.01 8.90
CA PRO A 124 -2.94 -2.34 9.92
C PRO A 124 -1.58 -3.01 10.06
N VAL A 125 -0.54 -2.20 10.20
CA VAL A 125 0.79 -2.72 10.53
C VAL A 125 0.87 -2.97 12.03
N THR A 126 1.29 -4.17 12.39
CA THR A 126 1.44 -4.58 13.80
C THR A 126 2.91 -4.69 14.23
N THR A 127 3.84 -4.67 13.28
CA THR A 127 5.28 -4.76 13.51
C THR A 127 5.94 -3.40 13.27
N GLY A 128 6.93 -3.02 14.10
CA GLY A 128 7.71 -1.80 13.88
C GLY A 128 7.27 -0.59 14.70
N VAL A 129 7.25 0.59 14.06
CA VAL A 129 7.37 1.91 14.73
C VAL A 129 6.07 2.36 15.41
N SER A 130 4.90 2.00 14.88
CA SER A 130 3.62 2.37 15.50
C SER A 130 2.47 1.46 15.03
N ALA A 131 1.55 1.15 15.96
CA ALA A 131 0.37 0.33 15.72
C ALA A 131 -0.79 1.10 15.08
N ASP A 132 -0.63 2.40 14.81
CA ASP A 132 -1.65 3.29 14.23
C ASP A 132 -1.49 3.49 12.72
N ILE A 133 -0.73 2.62 12.05
CA ILE A 133 -0.43 2.72 10.63
C ILE A 133 -1.31 1.75 9.84
N VAL A 134 -1.96 2.24 8.78
CA VAL A 134 -2.71 1.42 7.82
C VAL A 134 -2.03 1.46 6.47
N HIS A 135 -1.71 0.31 5.91
CA HIS A 135 -1.20 0.19 4.55
C HIS A 135 -2.34 -0.15 3.60
N LEU A 136 -2.45 0.58 2.49
CA LEU A 136 -3.16 0.18 1.28
C LEU A 136 -2.09 -0.35 0.32
N SER A 137 -2.11 -1.64 0.02
CA SER A 137 -1.05 -2.30 -0.74
C SER A 137 -1.61 -2.97 -1.98
N TYR A 138 -0.91 -2.80 -3.09
CA TYR A 138 -1.15 -3.46 -4.36
C TYR A 138 -0.01 -4.44 -4.61
N TYR A 139 -0.37 -5.72 -4.73
CA TYR A 139 0.52 -6.83 -5.00
C TYR A 139 0.25 -7.30 -6.44
N PRO A 140 1.03 -6.84 -7.43
CA PRO A 140 0.84 -7.20 -8.84
C PRO A 140 1.19 -8.64 -9.19
#